data_AF-A0A2E4W3R9-F1
#
_entry.id   AF-A0A2E4W3R9-F1
#
_cell.length_a   1.000
_cell.length_b   1.000
_cell.length_c   1.000
_cell.angle_alpha   90.00
_cell.angle_beta   90.00
_cell.angle_gamma   90.00
#
_symmetry.space_group_name_H-M   'P 1'
#
loop_
_entity.id
_entity.type
_entity.pdbx_description
1 polymer ?
#
loop_
_entity_poly.entity_id
_entity_poly.type
_entity_poly.pdbx_seq_one_letter_code
_entity_poly.pdbx_strand_id
1 'polypeptide(L)'
;MTEDQADYILAQLSVAFPGKPLSVEEVRYWGEKLGPYEFDEAMAAVTLVEDNCRFWPSWAEYKEYLRACRKRPYYELPKGTAMPLSPEEVAKYIQEAREQLRKKAGCGG
;
A
#
# COMPACT_ATOMS: atom_id res chain seq x y z
N MET A 1 0.80 -13.73 -12.46
CA MET A 1 1.92 -14.66 -12.20
C MET A 1 1.62 -16.07 -12.72
N THR A 2 2.64 -16.92 -12.88
CA THR A 2 2.47 -18.35 -13.27
C THR A 2 2.00 -19.21 -12.09
N GLU A 3 1.58 -20.46 -12.35
CA GLU A 3 1.22 -21.43 -11.30
C GLU A 3 2.39 -21.71 -10.37
N ASP A 4 3.59 -22.02 -10.90
CA ASP A 4 4.79 -22.24 -10.10
C ASP A 4 5.14 -21.05 -9.19
N GLN A 5 4.91 -19.83 -9.67
CA GLN A 5 5.13 -18.61 -8.89
C GLN A 5 4.11 -18.48 -7.75
N ALA A 6 2.84 -18.80 -8.01
CA ALA A 6 1.80 -18.79 -6.98
C ALA A 6 2.06 -19.87 -5.91
N ASP A 7 2.49 -21.06 -6.33
CA ASP A 7 2.90 -22.13 -5.42
C ASP A 7 4.10 -21.71 -4.56
N TYR A 8 5.06 -21.01 -5.15
CA TYR A 8 6.19 -20.44 -4.41
C TYR A 8 5.72 -19.43 -3.35
N ILE A 9 4.79 -18.53 -3.67
CA ILE A 9 4.19 -17.58 -2.70
C ILE A 9 3.53 -18.34 -1.54
N LEU A 10 2.75 -19.38 -1.84
CA LEU A 10 2.07 -20.18 -0.82
C LEU A 10 3.06 -20.96 0.05
N ALA A 11 4.16 -21.45 -0.52
CA ALA A 11 5.24 -22.07 0.23
C ALA A 11 5.89 -21.06 1.19
N GLN A 12 6.17 -19.83 0.74
CA GLN A 12 6.72 -18.78 1.61
C GLN A 12 5.77 -18.41 2.76
N LEU A 13 4.46 -18.26 2.49
CA LEU A 13 3.46 -18.07 3.54
C LEU A 13 3.42 -19.26 4.52
N SER A 14 3.55 -20.48 4.02
CA SER A 14 3.57 -21.69 4.86
C SER A 14 4.79 -21.74 5.78
N VAL A 15 5.94 -21.19 5.35
CA VAL A 15 7.12 -21.03 6.20
C VAL A 15 6.84 -20.01 7.32
N ALA A 16 6.20 -18.89 7.01
CA ALA A 16 5.81 -17.88 8.01
C ALA A 16 4.75 -18.40 9.00
N PHE A 17 3.91 -19.35 8.58
CA PHE A 17 2.82 -19.91 9.38
C PHE A 17 2.87 -21.45 9.45
N PRO A 18 3.87 -22.04 10.14
CA PRO A 18 4.17 -23.48 10.08
C PRO A 18 3.11 -24.42 10.69
N GLY A 19 2.00 -23.87 11.19
CA GLY A 19 0.89 -24.62 11.80
C GLY A 19 -0.38 -24.75 10.95
N LYS A 20 -0.43 -24.15 9.75
CA LYS A 20 -1.62 -24.22 8.88
C LYS A 20 -1.38 -25.17 7.70
N PRO A 21 -1.89 -26.42 7.75
CA PRO A 21 -1.98 -27.22 6.54
C PRO A 21 -3.03 -26.61 5.61
N LEU A 22 -2.73 -26.57 4.31
CA LEU A 22 -3.66 -26.16 3.27
C LEU A 22 -4.28 -27.39 2.60
N SER A 23 -5.60 -27.35 2.36
CA SER A 23 -6.26 -28.33 1.50
C SER A 23 -5.92 -28.08 0.03
N VAL A 24 -6.12 -29.08 -0.82
CA VAL A 24 -5.91 -28.94 -2.28
C VAL A 24 -6.82 -27.85 -2.85
N GLU A 25 -8.05 -27.75 -2.36
CA GLU A 25 -9.02 -26.72 -2.75
C GLU A 25 -8.55 -25.32 -2.32
N GLU A 26 -7.96 -25.19 -1.13
CA GLU A 26 -7.38 -23.92 -0.68
C GLU A 26 -6.21 -23.51 -1.57
N VAL A 27 -5.27 -24.42 -1.87
CA VAL A 27 -4.15 -24.12 -2.76
C VAL A 27 -4.64 -23.67 -4.13
N ARG A 28 -5.60 -24.39 -4.72
CA ARG A 28 -6.20 -24.03 -6.02
C ARG A 28 -6.87 -22.66 -5.97
N TYR A 29 -7.64 -22.40 -4.92
CA TYR A 29 -8.31 -21.11 -4.72
C TYR A 29 -7.30 -19.97 -4.66
N TRP A 30 -6.23 -20.13 -3.89
CA TRP A 30 -5.19 -19.11 -3.79
C TRP A 30 -4.43 -18.92 -5.10
N GLY A 31 -4.10 -20.01 -5.81
CA GLY A 31 -3.47 -19.95 -7.14
C GLY A 31 -4.30 -19.14 -8.15
N GLU A 32 -5.60 -19.44 -8.26
CA GLU A 32 -6.54 -18.70 -9.12
C GLU A 32 -6.61 -17.21 -8.75
N LYS A 33 -6.56 -16.90 -7.45
CA LYS A 33 -6.64 -15.53 -6.94
C LYS A 33 -5.35 -14.74 -7.14
N LEU A 34 -4.20 -15.39 -7.07
CA LEU A 34 -2.88 -14.79 -7.27
C LEU A 34 -2.56 -14.57 -8.76
N GLY A 35 -3.11 -15.39 -9.66
CA GLY A 35 -2.88 -15.31 -11.11
C GLY A 35 -2.88 -13.90 -11.71
N PRO A 36 -3.83 -13.01 -11.38
CA PRO A 36 -3.89 -11.63 -11.90
C PRO A 36 -2.84 -10.65 -11.37
N TYR A 37 -2.04 -11.02 -10.36
CA TYR A 37 -1.08 -10.13 -9.71
C TYR A 37 0.35 -10.41 -10.17
N GLU A 38 1.21 -9.41 -10.01
CA GLU A 38 2.64 -9.52 -10.27
C GLU A 38 3.34 -10.27 -9.14
N PHE A 39 4.36 -11.06 -9.49
CA PHE A 39 5.09 -11.88 -8.53
C PHE A 39 5.78 -11.04 -7.44
N ASP A 40 6.45 -9.97 -7.85
CA ASP A 40 7.18 -9.08 -6.92
C ASP A 40 6.24 -8.40 -5.91
N GLU A 41 5.04 -8.00 -6.34
CA GLU A 41 4.02 -7.41 -5.46
C GLU A 41 3.53 -8.41 -4.43
N ALA A 42 3.34 -9.67 -4.86
CA ALA A 42 2.95 -10.75 -3.96
C ALA A 42 4.05 -11.10 -2.97
N MET A 43 5.32 -11.22 -3.40
CA MET A 43 6.44 -11.47 -2.50
C MET A 43 6.60 -10.37 -1.44
N ALA A 44 6.45 -9.10 -1.84
CA ALA A 44 6.47 -7.98 -0.90
C ALA A 44 5.31 -8.06 0.11
N ALA A 45 4.12 -8.47 -0.34
CA ALA A 45 2.97 -8.65 0.53
C ALA A 45 3.17 -9.78 1.56
N VAL A 46 3.87 -10.87 1.21
CA VAL A 46 4.23 -11.94 2.16
C VAL A 46 5.01 -11.37 3.34
N THR A 47 6.01 -10.52 3.07
CA THR A 47 6.84 -9.91 4.14
C THR A 47 5.99 -9.04 5.07
N LEU A 48 5.09 -8.22 4.50
CA LEU A 48 4.19 -7.40 5.32
C LEU A 48 3.22 -8.24 6.16
N VAL A 49 2.74 -9.36 5.62
CA VAL A 49 1.87 -10.28 6.35
C VAL A 49 2.63 -10.94 7.49
N GLU A 50 3.86 -11.40 7.27
CA GLU A 50 4.70 -11.99 8.33
C GLU A 50 4.90 -11.02 9.51
N ASP A 51 5.14 -9.74 9.21
CA ASP A 51 5.36 -8.71 10.24
C ASP A 51 4.08 -8.31 11.01
N ASN A 52 2.90 -8.41 10.38
CA ASN A 52 1.66 -7.81 10.90
C ASN A 52 0.57 -8.83 11.27
N CYS A 53 0.68 -10.08 10.82
CA CYS A 53 -0.32 -11.12 11.04
C CYS A 53 0.22 -12.21 11.97
N ARG A 54 -0.55 -12.54 13.01
CA ARG A 54 -0.22 -13.65 13.93
C ARG A 54 -0.67 -15.02 13.41
N PHE A 55 -1.63 -15.03 12.50
CA PHE A 55 -2.27 -16.22 11.96
C PHE A 55 -2.30 -16.16 10.44
N TRP A 56 -2.52 -17.31 9.81
CA TRP A 56 -2.71 -17.40 8.37
C TRP A 56 -3.77 -16.40 7.89
N PRO A 57 -3.45 -15.50 6.94
CA PRO A 57 -4.38 -14.48 6.50
C PRO A 57 -5.51 -15.08 5.66
N SER A 58 -6.70 -14.49 5.76
CA SER A 58 -7.71 -14.65 4.72
C SER A 58 -7.24 -14.01 3.41
N TRP A 59 -7.84 -14.43 2.29
CA TRP A 59 -7.56 -13.78 1.00
C TRP A 59 -7.89 -12.28 1.01
N ALA A 60 -8.92 -11.88 1.75
CA ALA A 60 -9.30 -10.46 1.87
C ALA A 60 -8.19 -9.64 2.54
N GLU A 61 -7.62 -10.15 3.63
CA GLU A 61 -6.50 -9.50 4.33
C GLU A 61 -5.27 -9.44 3.43
N TYR A 62 -4.89 -10.57 2.82
CA TYR A 62 -3.74 -10.63 1.92
C TYR A 62 -3.85 -9.65 0.75
N LYS A 63 -5.07 -9.50 0.20
CA LYS A 63 -5.35 -8.57 -0.90
C LYS A 63 -5.12 -7.10 -0.50
N GLU A 64 -5.33 -6.72 0.76
CA GLU A 64 -5.01 -5.36 1.20
C GLU A 64 -3.49 -5.12 1.23
N TYR A 65 -2.70 -6.11 1.63
CA TYR A 65 -1.24 -6.03 1.55
C TYR A 65 -0.72 -5.98 0.11
N LEU A 66 -1.32 -6.75 -0.80
CA LEU A 66 -1.05 -6.65 -2.24
C LEU A 66 -1.30 -5.23 -2.76
N ARG A 67 -2.42 -4.61 -2.38
CA ARG A 67 -2.74 -3.22 -2.78
C ARG A 67 -1.77 -2.19 -2.20
N ALA A 68 -1.27 -2.43 -0.99
CA ALA A 68 -0.25 -1.58 -0.37
C ALA A 68 1.10 -1.68 -1.09
N CYS A 69 1.46 -2.89 -1.54
CA CYS A 69 2.71 -3.15 -2.29
C CYS A 69 2.64 -2.72 -3.75
N ARG A 70 1.43 -2.66 -4.32
CA ARG A 70 1.23 -2.18 -5.68
C ARG A 70 1.79 -0.77 -5.80
N LYS A 71 2.86 -0.63 -6.57
CA LYS A 71 3.43 0.68 -6.89
C LYS A 71 2.33 1.51 -7.53
N ARG A 72 1.77 2.46 -6.78
CA ARG A 72 0.96 3.49 -7.43
C ARG A 72 1.89 4.14 -8.45
N PRO A 73 1.48 4.34 -9.71
CA PRO A 73 2.16 5.35 -10.50
C PRO A 73 2.13 6.60 -9.62
N TYR A 74 3.31 7.10 -9.24
CA TYR A 74 3.37 8.46 -8.73
C TYR A 74 2.73 9.28 -9.83
N TYR A 75 1.49 9.72 -9.61
CA TYR A 75 0.95 10.79 -10.42
C TYR A 75 1.93 11.92 -10.15
N GLU A 76 2.85 12.14 -11.10
CA GLU A 76 3.62 13.37 -11.10
C GLU A 76 2.56 14.45 -11.01
N LEU A 77 2.53 15.15 -9.87
CA LEU A 77 1.70 16.34 -9.75
C LEU A 77 2.03 17.18 -10.99
N PRO A 78 1.03 17.68 -11.73
CA PRO A 78 1.29 18.47 -12.92
C PRO A 78 2.34 19.49 -12.56
N LYS A 79 3.48 19.49 -13.29
CA LYS A 79 4.55 20.46 -13.05
C LYS A 79 3.88 21.83 -13.04
N GLY A 80 3.88 22.48 -11.88
CA GLY A 80 3.26 23.79 -11.74
C GLY A 80 3.85 24.69 -12.81
N THR A 81 3.00 25.27 -13.67
CA THR A 81 3.44 26.22 -14.71
C THR A 81 3.82 27.57 -14.13
N ALA A 82 3.62 27.77 -12.82
CA ALA A 82 4.02 28.96 -12.10
C ALA A 82 5.53 28.97 -11.88
N MET A 83 6.15 30.14 -12.10
CA MET A 83 7.53 30.35 -11.69
C MET A 83 7.68 30.10 -10.19
N PRO A 84 8.80 29.50 -9.75
CA PRO A 84 9.06 29.35 -8.33
C PRO A 84 9.08 30.73 -7.69
N LEU A 85 8.28 30.89 -6.64
CA LEU A 85 8.25 32.12 -5.83
C LEU A 85 9.62 32.37 -5.22
N SER A 86 10.01 33.63 -5.11
CA SER A 86 11.17 34.03 -4.32
C SER A 86 10.94 33.69 -2.84
N PRO A 87 12.01 33.49 -2.05
CA PRO A 87 11.88 33.23 -0.61
C PRO A 87 11.06 34.28 0.14
N GLU A 88 11.13 35.54 -0.30
CA GLU A 88 10.38 36.67 0.27
C GLU A 88 8.88 36.55 0.01
N GLU A 89 8.50 36.19 -1.22
CA GLU A 89 7.10 35.94 -1.59
C GLU A 89 6.52 34.74 -0.82
N VAL A 90 7.30 33.66 -0.69
CA VAL A 90 6.89 32.48 0.09
C VAL A 90 6.62 32.87 1.55
N ALA A 91 7.52 33.61 2.18
CA ALA A 91 7.37 34.06 3.56
C ALA A 91 6.10 34.91 3.75
N LYS A 92 5.85 35.83 2.81
CA LYS A 92 4.65 36.68 2.79
C LYS A 92 3.37 35.85 2.69
N TYR A 93 3.28 34.93 1.73
CA TYR A 93 2.07 34.10 1.55
C TYR A 93 1.82 33.17 2.74
N ILE A 94 2.87 32.61 3.34
CA ILE A 94 2.75 31.80 4.56
C ILE A 94 2.20 32.63 5.71
N GLN A 95 2.68 33.87 5.88
CA GLN A 95 2.20 34.76 6.93
C GLN A 95 0.73 35.13 6.72
N GLU A 96 0.35 35.53 5.51
CA GLU A 96 -1.04 35.86 5.16
C GLU A 96 -1.98 34.68 5.40
N ALA A 97 -1.58 33.45 5.01
CA ALA A 97 -2.36 32.25 5.24
C ALA A 97 -2.55 31.96 6.75
N ARG A 98 -1.49 32.13 7.55
CA ARG A 98 -1.56 31.97 9.01
C ARG A 98 -2.49 33.00 9.66
N GLU A 99 -2.45 34.25 9.21
CA GLU A 99 -3.34 35.30 9.70
C GLU A 99 -4.81 35.04 9.34
N GLN A 100 -5.07 34.56 8.11
CA GLN A 100 -6.43 34.19 7.70
C GLN A 100 -6.97 33.01 8.51
N LEU A 101 -6.16 32.01 8.80
CA LEU A 101 -6.55 30.88 9.66
C LEU A 101 -6.85 31.34 11.09
N ARG A 102 -6.03 32.24 11.64
CA ARG A 102 -6.28 32.84 12.97
C ARG A 102 -7.58 33.65 13.01
N LYS A 103 -7.85 34.45 11.97
CA LYS A 103 -9.11 35.21 11.85
C LYS A 103 -10.32 34.27 11.76
N LYS A 104 -10.23 33.17 11.01
CA LYS A 104 -11.32 32.18 10.92
C LYS A 104 -11.54 31.42 12.22
N ALA A 105 -10.48 31.13 12.98
CA ALA A 105 -10.59 30.47 14.29
C ALA A 105 -11.13 31.39 15.40
N GLY A 106 -11.10 32.72 15.22
CA GLY A 106 -11.54 33.71 16.20
C GLY A 106 -13.01 34.18 16.07
N CYS A 107 -13.74 33.78 15.04
CA CYS A 107 -15.14 34.18 14.82
C CYS A 107 -16.14 33.07 15.22
N GLY A 108 -15.91 32.43 16.37
CA GLY A 108 -16.76 31.37 16.91
C GLY A 108 -16.97 31.47 18.42
N GLY A 109 -17.26 32.68 18.91
CA GLY A 109 -17.64 32.97 20.30
C GLY A 109 -18.92 33.79 20.34
#